data_AF-A0A147EA02-F1
#
_entry.id   AF-A0A147EA02-F1
#
_cell.length_a   1.000
_cell.length_b   1.000
_cell.length_c   1.000
_cell.angle_alpha   90.00
_cell.angle_beta   90.00
_cell.angle_gamma   90.00
#
_symmetry.space_group_name_H-M   'P 1'
#
loop_
_entity.id
_entity.type
_entity.pdbx_description
1 polymer ?
#
loop_
_entity_poly.entity_id
_entity_poly.type
_entity_poly.pdbx_seq_one_letter_code
_entity_poly.pdbx_strand_id
1 'polypeptide(L)'
;MSLNAEERRTTSEELRANLLLSDLSETEVLDTLDLTPSQLERILDVSPEADPADVWLVRDFILQTLEGQSREPRPFTVLTEQARTDAQRWFGLHEVPPTPQASPE
;
A
#
# COMPACT_ATOMS: atom_id res chain seq x y z
N MET A 1 3.45 10.78 11.15
CA MET A 1 4.10 11.79 10.30
C MET A 1 3.06 12.39 9.35
N SER A 2 3.13 13.68 9.09
CA SER A 2 2.29 14.34 8.08
C SER A 2 3.15 14.62 6.86
N LEU A 3 2.77 14.05 5.72
CA LEU A 3 3.43 14.29 4.44
C LEU A 3 3.01 15.64 3.86
N ASN A 4 3.96 16.35 3.24
CA ASN A 4 3.68 17.56 2.49
C ASN A 4 2.98 17.23 1.17
N ALA A 5 2.38 18.24 0.52
CA ALA A 5 1.64 18.04 -0.73
C ALA A 5 2.49 17.40 -1.85
N GLU A 6 3.77 17.77 -1.94
CA GLU A 6 4.70 17.18 -2.91
C GLU A 6 5.02 15.72 -2.57
N GLU A 7 5.36 15.43 -1.32
CA GLU A 7 5.63 14.06 -0.84
C GLU A 7 4.42 13.14 -1.04
N ARG A 8 3.20 13.63 -0.80
CA ARG A 8 1.96 12.89 -1.06
C ARG A 8 1.80 12.56 -2.52
N ARG A 9 2.02 13.55 -3.40
CA ARG A 9 1.93 13.34 -4.84
C ARG A 9 2.94 12.31 -5.33
N THR A 10 4.20 12.43 -4.92
CA THR A 10 5.24 11.44 -5.24
C THR A 10 4.87 10.06 -4.73
N THR A 11 4.39 9.97 -3.48
CA THR A 11 3.97 8.70 -2.87
C THR A 11 2.79 8.09 -3.64
N SER A 12 1.80 8.88 -4.02
CA SER A 12 0.64 8.47 -4.82
C SER A 12 1.07 7.89 -6.18
N GLU A 13 1.97 8.59 -6.87
CA GLU A 13 2.52 8.13 -8.16
C GLU A 13 3.29 6.80 -7.99
N GLU A 14 4.11 6.67 -6.94
CA GLU A 14 4.84 5.43 -6.63
C GLU A 14 3.89 4.27 -6.27
N LEU A 15 2.85 4.53 -5.47
CA LEU A 15 1.90 3.52 -5.02
C LEU A 15 1.07 2.99 -6.19
N ARG A 16 0.60 3.89 -7.07
CA ARG A 16 -0.09 3.51 -8.32
C ARG A 16 0.83 2.76 -9.27
N ALA A 17 2.10 3.17 -9.40
CA ALA A 17 3.06 2.45 -10.24
C ALA A 17 3.30 1.02 -9.73
N ASN A 18 3.42 0.83 -8.42
CA ASN A 18 3.55 -0.49 -7.81
C ASN A 18 2.28 -1.33 -7.95
N LEU A 19 1.09 -0.73 -7.80
CA LEU A 19 -0.18 -1.41 -8.03
C LEU A 19 -0.27 -1.94 -9.48
N LEU A 20 0.06 -1.10 -10.46
CA LEU A 20 0.12 -1.52 -11.87
C LEU A 20 1.16 -2.62 -12.12
N LEU A 21 2.30 -2.59 -11.43
CA LEU A 21 3.33 -3.64 -11.53
C LEU A 21 2.88 -4.97 -10.91
N SER A 22 2.07 -4.91 -9.86
CA SER A 22 1.54 -6.10 -9.18
C SER A 22 0.42 -6.79 -9.96
N ASP A 23 -0.10 -6.15 -11.02
CA ASP A 23 -1.23 -6.65 -11.81
C ASP A 23 -2.51 -6.87 -10.99
N LEU A 24 -2.60 -6.26 -9.80
CA LEU A 24 -3.77 -6.31 -8.92
C LEU A 24 -4.90 -5.47 -9.50
N SER A 25 -6.10 -6.04 -9.52
CA SER A 25 -7.31 -5.29 -9.79
C SER A 25 -7.73 -4.50 -8.56
N GLU A 26 -8.30 -3.30 -8.74
CA GLU A 26 -8.87 -2.52 -7.64
C GLU A 26 -9.87 -3.35 -6.83
N THR A 27 -10.70 -4.17 -7.49
CA THR A 27 -11.66 -5.06 -6.83
C THR A 27 -11.01 -6.07 -5.89
N GLU A 28 -9.84 -6.61 -6.24
CA GLU A 28 -9.11 -7.56 -5.37
C GLU A 28 -8.59 -6.86 -4.13
N VAL A 29 -8.07 -5.64 -4.28
CA VAL A 29 -7.62 -4.81 -3.16
C VAL A 29 -8.79 -4.47 -2.24
N LEU A 30 -9.93 -4.09 -2.82
CA LEU A 30 -11.14 -3.75 -2.06
C LEU A 30 -11.69 -4.95 -1.27
N ASP A 31 -11.81 -6.11 -1.91
CA ASP A 31 -12.35 -7.33 -1.29
C ASP A 31 -11.38 -7.88 -0.22
N THR A 32 -10.08 -7.90 -0.52
CA THR A 32 -9.08 -8.47 0.39
C THR A 32 -8.85 -7.60 1.62
N LEU A 33 -8.91 -6.27 1.47
CA LEU A 33 -8.65 -5.32 2.54
C LEU A 33 -9.93 -4.79 3.20
N ASP A 34 -11.10 -5.28 2.80
CA ASP A 34 -12.43 -4.81 3.24
C ASP A 34 -12.59 -3.28 3.10
N LEU A 35 -12.07 -2.73 2.00
CA LEU A 35 -12.09 -1.30 1.69
C LEU A 35 -13.22 -0.96 0.72
N THR A 36 -13.71 0.27 0.80
CA THR A 36 -14.62 0.84 -0.21
C THR A 36 -13.84 1.52 -1.34
N PRO A 37 -14.41 1.60 -2.57
CA PRO A 37 -13.76 2.27 -3.70
C PRO A 37 -13.28 3.68 -3.35
N SER A 38 -14.12 4.45 -2.66
CA SER A 38 -13.79 5.82 -2.24
C SER A 38 -12.72 5.88 -1.13
N GLN A 39 -12.52 4.83 -0.34
CA GLN A 39 -11.37 4.73 0.58
C GLN A 39 -10.10 4.43 -0.21
N LEU A 40 -10.14 3.44 -1.11
CA LEU A 40 -9.00 3.08 -1.94
C LEU A 40 -8.51 4.25 -2.78
N GLU A 41 -9.41 5.01 -3.41
CA GLU A 41 -9.01 6.22 -4.15
C GLU A 41 -8.31 7.25 -3.28
N ARG A 42 -8.81 7.50 -2.06
CA ARG A 42 -8.19 8.43 -1.10
C ARG A 42 -6.81 7.93 -0.63
N ILE A 43 -6.67 6.62 -0.42
CA ILE A 43 -5.42 5.97 -0.05
C ILE A 43 -4.40 6.08 -1.19
N LEU A 44 -4.82 5.76 -2.42
CA LEU A 44 -4.00 5.88 -3.62
C LEU A 44 -3.59 7.32 -3.89
N ASP A 45 -4.44 8.30 -3.56
CA ASP A 45 -4.10 9.73 -3.62
C ASP A 45 -3.25 10.21 -2.43
N VAL A 46 -3.07 9.37 -1.41
CA VAL A 46 -2.42 9.72 -0.13
C VAL A 46 -3.05 10.99 0.45
N SER A 47 -4.38 11.06 0.36
CA SER A 47 -5.16 12.21 0.78
C SER A 47 -5.01 12.44 2.29
N PRO A 48 -5.02 13.71 2.78
CA PRO A 48 -5.01 14.00 4.22
C PRO A 48 -6.16 13.35 5.01
N GLU A 49 -7.25 12.99 4.33
CA GLU A 49 -8.43 12.35 4.90
C GLU A 49 -8.35 10.82 4.86
N ALA A 50 -7.30 10.24 4.28
CA ALA A 50 -7.05 8.82 4.32
C ALA A 50 -6.46 8.42 5.68
N ASP A 51 -6.84 7.24 6.18
CA ASP A 51 -6.22 6.70 7.37
C ASP A 51 -4.77 6.29 7.03
N PRO A 52 -3.75 6.79 7.76
CA PRO A 52 -2.38 6.39 7.51
C PRO A 52 -2.18 4.88 7.65
N ALA A 53 -2.89 4.19 8.55
CA ALA A 53 -2.82 2.75 8.68
C ALA A 53 -3.27 2.04 7.40
N ASP A 54 -4.37 2.48 6.79
CA ASP A 54 -4.87 1.93 5.53
C ASP A 54 -3.88 2.15 4.37
N VAL A 55 -3.20 3.32 4.33
CA VAL A 55 -2.16 3.60 3.32
C VAL A 55 -1.01 2.61 3.43
N TRP A 56 -0.55 2.34 4.65
CA TRP A 56 0.49 1.32 4.88
C TRP A 56 -0.01 -0.08 4.55
N LEU A 57 -1.27 -0.38 4.84
CA LEU A 57 -1.88 -1.69 4.59
C LEU A 57 -1.98 -1.98 3.08
N VAL A 58 -2.41 -1.02 2.27
CA VAL A 58 -2.41 -1.14 0.79
C VAL A 58 -0.98 -1.25 0.24
N ARG A 59 -0.04 -0.44 0.74
CA ARG A 59 1.37 -0.54 0.35
C ARG A 59 1.91 -1.95 0.59
N ASP A 60 1.77 -2.45 1.81
CA ASP A 60 2.28 -3.76 2.19
C ASP A 60 1.58 -4.89 1.39
N PHE A 61 0.30 -4.75 1.06
CA PHE A 61 -0.42 -5.71 0.21
C PHE A 61 0.19 -5.81 -1.19
N ILE A 62 0.48 -4.65 -1.80
CA ILE A 62 1.11 -4.58 -3.12
C ILE A 62 2.51 -5.18 -3.08
N LEU A 63 3.30 -4.85 -2.04
CA LEU A 63 4.64 -5.41 -1.86
C LEU A 63 4.62 -6.93 -1.69
N GLN A 64 3.73 -7.45 -0.85
CA GLN A 64 3.57 -8.89 -0.64
C GLN A 64 3.17 -9.61 -1.94
N THR A 65 2.31 -8.99 -2.74
CA THR A 65 1.91 -9.52 -4.05
C THR A 65 3.09 -9.57 -5.02
N LEU A 66 3.89 -8.50 -5.08
CA LEU A 66 5.08 -8.43 -5.92
C LEU A 66 6.13 -9.47 -5.49
N GLU A 67 6.36 -9.64 -4.18
CA GLU A 67 7.25 -10.68 -3.65
C GLU A 67 6.77 -12.08 -4.03
N GLY A 68 5.47 -12.37 -3.88
CA GLY A 68 4.87 -13.64 -4.30
C GLY A 68 5.03 -13.91 -5.81
N GLN A 69 5.01 -12.87 -6.63
CA GLN A 69 5.26 -12.96 -8.07
C GLN A 69 6.76 -12.92 -8.44
N SER A 70 7.67 -12.88 -7.46
CA SER A 70 9.11 -12.67 -7.68
C SER A 70 9.42 -11.42 -8.53
N ARG A 71 8.60 -10.37 -8.39
CA ARG A 71 8.79 -9.06 -9.03
C ARG A 71 9.37 -8.07 -8.03
N GLU A 72 10.31 -7.25 -8.48
CA GLU A 72 10.89 -6.20 -7.64
C GLU A 72 9.96 -4.96 -7.59
N PRO A 73 9.55 -4.53 -6.39
CA PRO A 73 8.78 -3.30 -6.25
C PRO A 73 9.63 -2.05 -6.54
N ARG A 74 8.98 -1.01 -7.05
CA ARG A 74 9.57 0.33 -7.12
C ARG A 74 9.84 0.82 -5.70
N PRO A 75 11.05 1.35 -5.43
CA PRO A 75 11.36 1.92 -4.13
C PRO A 75 10.46 3.13 -3.87
N PHE A 76 9.96 3.22 -2.65
CA PHE A 76 9.24 4.40 -2.19
C PHE A 76 10.23 5.43 -1.67
N THR A 77 10.08 6.68 -2.08
CA THR A 77 10.91 7.78 -1.60
C THR A 77 10.55 8.16 -0.16
N VAL A 78 9.26 8.12 0.15
CA VAL A 78 8.70 8.60 1.41
C VAL A 78 8.28 7.45 2.31
N LEU A 79 7.51 6.50 1.78
CA LEU A 79 7.08 5.29 2.50
C LEU A 79 8.20 4.24 2.50
N THR A 80 9.35 4.59 3.08
CA THR A 80 10.50 3.68 3.22
C THR A 80 10.25 2.62 4.30
N GLU A 81 11.03 1.54 4.30
CA GLU A 81 10.97 0.51 5.36
C GLU A 81 11.27 1.08 6.76
N GLN A 82 12.10 2.13 6.84
CA GLN A 82 12.33 2.84 8.08
C GLN A 82 11.06 3.54 8.56
N ALA A 83 10.38 4.26 7.66
CA ALA A 83 9.11 4.91 7.97
C ALA A 83 8.00 3.89 8.31
N ARG A 84 8.02 2.70 7.70
CA ARG A 84 7.13 1.58 8.04
C ARG A 84 7.32 1.14 9.49
N THR A 85 8.57 0.99 9.92
CA THR A 85 8.91 0.58 11.30
C THR A 85 8.38 1.60 12.32
N ASP A 86 8.50 2.89 12.03
CA ASP A 86 7.98 3.94 12.90
C ASP A 86 6.45 4.00 12.86
N ALA A 87 5.85 3.84 11.68
CA ALA A 87 4.40 3.75 11.51
C ALA A 87 3.80 2.56 12.28
N GLN A 88 4.47 1.40 12.27
CA GLN A 88 4.05 0.24 13.06
C GLN A 88 3.97 0.56 14.56
N ARG A 89 4.92 1.32 15.08
CA ARG A 89 4.92 1.74 16.49
C ARG A 89 3.83 2.77 16.81
N TRP A 90 3.53 3.67 15.88
CA TRP A 90 2.59 4.77 16.12
C TRP A 90 1.13 4.40 15.84
N PHE A 91 0.89 3.62 14.79
CA PHE A 91 -0.45 3.28 14.31
C PHE A 91 -0.86 1.85 14.64
N GLY A 92 0.07 1.01 15.11
CA GLY A 92 -0.21 -0.40 15.37
C GLY A 92 -0.63 -1.12 14.09
N LEU A 93 0.18 -1.00 13.03
CA LEU A 93 -0.12 -1.60 11.72
C LEU A 93 -0.45 -3.09 11.87
N HIS A 94 -1.60 -3.47 11.34
CA HIS A 94 -2.00 -4.86 11.26
C HIS A 94 -1.25 -5.57 10.12
N GLU A 95 -0.99 -6.86 10.30
CA GLU A 95 -0.45 -7.69 9.23
C GLU A 95 -1.45 -7.78 8.09
N VAL A 96 -0.96 -7.61 6.87
CA VAL A 96 -1.77 -7.76 5.66
C VAL A 96 -2.22 -9.21 5.54
N PRO A 97 -3.49 -9.47 5.18
CA PRO A 97 -3.93 -10.82 4.86
C PRO A 97 -3.07 -11.42 3.74
N PRO A 98 -2.79 -12.73 3.79
CA PRO A 98 -2.00 -13.41 2.77
C PRO A 98 -2.67 -13.27 1.40
N THR A 99 -1.91 -12.86 0.40
CA THR A 99 -2.40 -12.72 -0.96
C THR A 99 -2.87 -14.08 -1.49
N PRO A 100 -4.02 -14.14 -2.19
CA PRO A 100 -4.58 -15.41 -2.67
C PRO A 100 -3.66 -16.14 -3.66
N GLN A 101 -2.68 -15.44 -4.25
CA GLN A 101 -1.71 -15.99 -5.20
C GLN A 101 -0.49 -16.65 -4.53
N ALA A 102 -0.29 -16.48 -3.21
CA ALA A 102 0.84 -17.04 -2.48
C ALA A 102 0.60 -18.47 -1.95
N SER A 103 -0.32 -19.24 -2.53
CA SER A 103 -0.40 -20.69 -2.27
C SER A 103 0.69 -21.43 -3.05
N PRO A 104 1.67 -22.06 -2.39
CA PRO A 104 2.57 -22.98 -3.07
C PRO A 104 1.83 -24.32 -3.28
N GLU A 105 1.75 -24.77 -4.54
CA GLU A 105 1.45 -26.17 -4.88
C GLU A 105 2.64 -27.08 -4.55
#